data_AF-A0A3M2UYZ3-F1
#
_entry.id   AF-A0A3M2UYZ3-F1
#
_cell.length_a   1.000
_cell.length_b   1.000
_cell.length_c   1.000
_cell.angle_alpha   90.00
_cell.angle_beta   90.00
_cell.angle_gamma   90.00
#
_symmetry.space_group_name_H-M   'P 1'
#
loop_
_entity.id
_entity.type
_entity.pdbx_description
1 polymer ?
#
loop_
_entity_poly.entity_id
_entity_poly.type
_entity_poly.pdbx_seq_one_letter_code
_entity_poly.pdbx_strand_id
1 'polypeptide(L)' 'MPRRRKFRENIMILVTGGAGYIGAHITLQLLESGRDVVVLDNLCNSSRDALGRVERLGG' A
#
# COMPACT_ATOMS: atom_id res chain seq x y z
N MET A 1 23.64 -1.70 33.13
CA MET A 1 22.68 -0.84 32.39
C MET A 1 22.13 -1.63 31.19
N PRO A 2 20.86 -2.09 31.18
CA PRO A 2 20.32 -2.78 30.01
C PRO A 2 19.94 -1.76 28.93
N ARG A 3 20.40 -1.97 27.69
CA ARG A 3 20.08 -1.14 26.53
C ARG A 3 18.60 -1.30 26.16
N ARG A 4 17.83 -0.22 26.23
CA ARG A 4 16.40 -0.16 25.86
C ARG A 4 16.24 -0.56 24.39
N ARG A 5 15.63 -1.72 24.12
CA ARG A 5 15.20 -2.13 22.77
C ARG A 5 14.27 -1.05 22.22
N LYS A 6 14.63 -0.41 21.10
CA LYS A 6 13.68 0.40 20.34
C LYS A 6 12.77 -0.55 19.59
N PHE A 7 11.50 -0.65 19.98
CA PHE A 7 10.47 -1.18 19.08
C PHE A 7 10.42 -0.22 17.88
N ARG A 8 10.71 -0.72 16.69
CA ARG A 8 10.37 0.02 15.46
C ARG A 8 8.89 -0.21 15.26
N GLU A 9 8.08 0.81 15.50
CA GLU A 9 6.67 0.80 15.08
C GLU A 9 6.67 0.65 13.56
N ASN A 10 6.17 -0.48 13.06
CA ASN A 10 6.06 -0.68 11.62
C ASN A 10 4.82 0.07 11.16
N ILE A 11 5.00 1.21 10.49
CA ILE A 11 3.90 2.04 10.02
C ILE A 11 3.32 1.42 8.76
N MET A 12 2.12 0.87 8.87
CA MET A 12 1.35 0.36 7.75
C MET A 12 0.34 1.41 7.27
N ILE A 13 0.24 1.60 5.96
CA ILE A 13 -0.61 2.62 5.34
C ILE A 13 -1.86 1.97 4.75
N LEU A 14 -3.04 2.43 5.17
CA LEU A 14 -4.30 2.03 4.57
C LEU A 14 -4.67 2.99 3.42
N VAL A 15 -4.83 2.45 2.22
CA VAL A 15 -5.32 3.19 1.05
C VAL A 15 -6.76 2.75 0.75
N THR A 16 -7.70 3.67 0.89
CA THR A 16 -9.08 3.46 0.43
C THR A 16 -9.21 3.83 -1.05
N GLY A 17 -10.04 3.09 -1.81
CA GLY A 17 -10.17 3.32 -3.24
C GLY A 17 -8.91 2.95 -4.05
N GLY A 18 -8.07 2.05 -3.52
CA GLY A 18 -6.76 1.71 -4.09
C GLY A 18 -6.81 0.96 -5.43
N ALA A 19 -7.96 0.44 -5.85
CA ALA A 19 -8.16 -0.14 -7.18
C ALA A 19 -8.60 0.91 -8.22
N GLY A 20 -8.93 2.13 -7.80
CA GLY A 20 -9.20 3.26 -8.70
C GLY A 20 -7.94 3.83 -9.36
N TYR A 21 -8.09 4.70 -10.36
CA TYR A 21 -6.96 5.28 -11.09
C TYR A 21 -5.94 5.97 -10.16
N ILE A 22 -6.41 6.88 -9.31
CA ILE A 22 -5.57 7.63 -8.37
C ILE A 22 -5.03 6.71 -7.28
N GLY A 23 -5.90 5.89 -6.68
CA GLY A 23 -5.53 5.00 -5.59
C GLY A 23 -4.47 3.97 -5.98
N ALA A 24 -4.53 3.43 -7.19
CA ALA A 24 -3.55 2.47 -7.70
C ALA A 24 -2.17 3.12 -7.90
N HIS A 25 -2.11 4.35 -8.41
CA HIS A 25 -0.85 5.07 -8.58
C HIS A 25 -0.21 5.43 -7.24
N ILE A 26 -1.02 5.89 -6.28
CA ILE A 26 -0.53 6.17 -4.92
C ILE A 26 -0.02 4.87 -4.26
N THR A 27 -0.78 3.78 -4.38
CA THR A 27 -0.39 2.47 -3.82
C THR A 27 0.97 2.03 -4.38
N LEU A 28 1.17 2.13 -5.70
CA LEU A 28 2.46 1.81 -6.33
C LEU A 28 3.59 2.68 -5.78
N GLN A 29 3.40 4.00 -5.72
CA GLN A 29 4.43 4.92 -5.19
C GLN A 29 4.78 4.65 -3.72
N LEU A 30 3.80 4.27 -2.91
CA LEU A 30 4.03 3.89 -1.52
C LEU A 30 4.83 2.58 -1.43
N LEU A 31 4.50 1.57 -2.23
CA LEU A 31 5.25 0.31 -2.29
C LEU A 31 6.69 0.55 -2.77
N GLU A 32 6.88 1.30 -3.87
CA GLU A 32 8.22 1.65 -4.40
C GLU A 32 9.09 2.41 -3.39
N SER A 33 8.46 3.13 -2.46
CA SER A 33 9.17 3.82 -1.37
C SER A 33 9.50 2.94 -0.16
N GLY A 34 9.24 1.64 -0.24
CA GLY A 34 9.53 0.67 0.82
C GLY A 34 8.56 0.73 2.00
N ARG A 35 7.30 1.15 1.76
CA ARG A 35 6.26 1.23 2.80
C ARG A 35 5.32 0.03 2.68
N ASP A 36 4.85 -0.45 3.84
CA ASP A 36 3.80 -1.47 3.88
C ASP A 36 2.43 -0.84 3.63
N VAL A 37 1.67 -1.41 2.69
CA VAL A 37 0.39 -0.86 2.26
C VAL A 37 -0.70 -1.94 2.32
N VAL A 38 -1.88 -1.55 2.81
CA VAL A 38 -3.11 -2.33 2.69
C VAL A 38 -4.12 -1.53 1.90
N VAL A 39 -4.76 -2.18 0.92
CA VAL A 39 -5.78 -1.55 0.08
C VAL A 39 -7.17 -2.02 0.50
N LEU A 40 -8.09 -1.06 0.65
CA LEU A 40 -9.52 -1.31 0.77
C LEU A 40 -10.26 -0.63 -0.38
N ASP A 41 -10.99 -1.38 -1.18
CA ASP A 41 -11.76 -0.85 -2.30
C ASP A 41 -13.09 -1.60 -2.42
N ASN A 42 -14.16 -0.86 -2.74
CA ASN A 42 -15.50 -1.42 -2.93
C ASN A 42 -15.79 -1.82 -4.38
N LEU A 43 -14.83 -1.60 -5.29
CA LEU A 43 -14.90 -1.87 -6.72
C LEU A 43 -15.97 -1.07 -7.47
N CYS A 44 -16.44 0.03 -6.88
CA CYS A 44 -17.37 0.93 -7.54
C CYS A 44 -16.59 1.80 -8.53
N ASN A 45 -16.77 1.55 -9.82
CA ASN A 45 -16.08 2.23 -10.91
C ASN A 45 -14.55 2.02 -10.93
N SER A 46 -14.08 0.90 -10.36
CA SER A 46 -12.68 0.50 -10.34
C SER A 46 -12.54 -0.98 -10.72
N SER A 47 -11.30 -1.46 -10.95
CA SER A 47 -11.04 -2.84 -11.37
C SER A 47 -9.90 -3.47 -10.58
N ARG A 48 -10.05 -4.75 -10.24
CA ARG A 48 -8.98 -5.56 -9.64
C ARG A 48 -7.73 -5.64 -10.52
N ASP A 49 -7.88 -5.48 -11.83
CA ASP A 49 -6.73 -5.45 -12.77
C ASP A 49 -5.75 -4.32 -12.43
N ALA A 50 -6.24 -3.20 -11.88
CA ALA A 50 -5.38 -2.10 -11.44
C ALA A 50 -4.43 -2.57 -10.34
N LEU A 51 -4.93 -3.35 -9.37
CA LEU A 51 -4.11 -3.93 -8.30
C LEU A 51 -3.16 -5.00 -8.84
N GLY A 52 -3.60 -5.83 -9.79
CA GLY A 52 -2.71 -6.82 -10.42
C GLY A 52 -1.52 -6.17 -11.16
N ARG A 53 -1.70 -4.97 -11.72
CA ARG A 53 -0.59 -4.17 -12.28
C ARG A 53 0.32 -3.61 -11.19
N VAL A 54 -0.25 -3.12 -10.10
CA VAL A 54 0.51 -2.61 -8.95
C VAL A 54 1.37 -3.70 -8.34
N GLU A 55 0.83 -4.90 -8.14
CA GLU A 55 1.56 -6.08 -7.66
C GLU A 55 2.73 -6.38 -8.60
N ARG A 56 2.48 -6.52 -9.91
CA ARG A 56 3.54 -6.81 -10.89
C ARG A 56 4.67 -5.75 -10.96
N LEU A 57 4.41 -4.50 -10.57
CA LEU A 57 5.35 -3.39 -10.70
C LEU A 57 6.08 -3.04 -9.39
N GLY A 58 5.42 -3.19 -8.24
CA GLY A 58 5.90 -2.70 -6.95
C GLY A 58 6.00 -3.74 -5.84
N GLY A 59 5.66 -5.01 -6.09
CA GLY A 59 5.64 -6.09 -5.10
C GLY A 59 6.19 -7.41 -5.62
#